data_AF-P0DM17-F1
#
_entry.id   AF-P0DM17-F1
#
_cell.length_a   1.000
_cell.length_b   1.000
_cell.length_c   1.000
_cell.angle_alpha   90.00
_cell.angle_beta   90.00
_cell.angle_gamma   90.00
#
_symmetry.space_group_name_H-M   'P 1'
#
loop_
_entity.id
_entity.type
_entity.pdbx_description
1 polymer ?
#
loop_
_entity_poly.entity_id
_entity_poly.type
_entity_poly.pdbx_seq_one_letter_code
_entity_poly.pdbx_strand_id
1 'polypeptide(L)'
;MQRGAVLLGVVALLVLWPQAGAELYDVNDPDVRAMVIDGQKLMHDCAIANDYIDDPWWTLNLGAFEEKRVYHSMLSELVFCLNAFLQRRQQAP
;
A
#
# COMPACT_ATOMS: atom_id res chain seq x y z
N MET A 1 -10.80 -17.58 -17.39
CA MET A 1 -10.56 -16.13 -17.56
C MET A 1 -11.05 -15.28 -16.35
N GLN A 2 -11.25 -15.85 -15.16
CA GLN A 2 -11.94 -15.14 -14.05
C GLN A 2 -11.00 -14.39 -13.08
N ARG A 3 -9.69 -14.70 -13.07
CA ARG A 3 -8.73 -14.09 -12.13
C ARG A 3 -8.29 -12.67 -12.52
N GLY A 4 -8.39 -12.29 -13.79
CA GLY A 4 -7.94 -10.97 -14.27
C GLY A 4 -8.87 -9.81 -13.91
N ALA A 5 -10.18 -10.05 -13.85
CA ALA A 5 -11.17 -8.99 -13.56
C ALA A 5 -11.12 -8.52 -12.10
N VAL A 6 -10.76 -9.40 -11.16
CA VAL A 6 -10.71 -9.07 -9.72
C VAL A 6 -9.64 -8.01 -9.44
N LEU A 7 -8.48 -8.11 -10.10
CA LEU A 7 -7.38 -7.16 -9.91
C LEU A 7 -7.74 -5.75 -10.38
N LEU A 8 -8.43 -5.63 -11.53
CA LEU A 8 -8.87 -4.33 -12.03
C LEU A 8 -9.91 -3.67 -11.12
N GLY A 9 -10.81 -4.46 -10.52
CA GLY A 9 -11.80 -3.95 -9.57
C GLY A 9 -11.15 -3.36 -8.30
N VAL A 10 -10.14 -4.05 -7.75
CA VAL A 10 -9.40 -3.57 -6.56
C VAL A 10 -8.58 -2.33 -6.89
N VAL A 11 -7.89 -2.28 -8.03
CA VAL A 11 -7.13 -1.10 -8.46
C VAL A 11 -8.07 0.09 -8.69
N ALA A 12 -9.23 -0.11 -9.33
CA ALA A 12 -10.19 0.96 -9.53
C ALA A 12 -10.71 1.52 -8.20
N LEU A 13 -11.02 0.66 -7.22
CA LEU A 13 -11.47 1.11 -5.90
C LEU A 13 -10.38 1.91 -5.16
N LEU A 14 -9.12 1.45 -5.22
CA LEU A 14 -7.98 2.14 -4.61
C LEU A 14 -7.65 3.48 -5.30
N VAL A 15 -7.84 3.58 -6.62
CA VAL A 15 -7.61 4.82 -7.39
C VAL A 15 -8.78 5.80 -7.28
N LEU A 16 -10.01 5.33 -7.09
CA LEU A 16 -11.19 6.19 -6.92
C LEU A 16 -11.37 6.72 -5.48
N TRP A 17 -10.85 6.03 -4.47
CA TRP A 17 -11.00 6.49 -3.08
C TRP A 17 -10.39 7.88 -2.78
N PRO A 18 -9.17 8.23 -3.27
CA PRO A 18 -8.58 9.55 -3.03
C PRO A 18 -9.37 10.71 -3.67
N GLN A 19 -10.21 10.42 -4.68
CA GLN A 19 -10.95 11.43 -5.43
C GLN A 19 -12.43 11.51 -5.03
N ALA A 20 -13.02 10.44 -4.49
CA ALA A 20 -14.41 10.42 -4.06
C ALA A 20 -14.63 10.88 -2.59
N GLY A 21 -13.63 10.71 -1.72
CA GLY A 21 -13.74 10.95 -0.28
C GLY A 21 -12.70 11.90 0.29
N ALA A 22 -12.14 12.83 -0.50
CA ALA A 22 -11.18 13.82 -0.03
C ALA A 22 -11.84 14.87 0.89
N GLU A 23 -12.40 14.44 2.02
CA GLU A 23 -12.10 15.18 3.24
C GLU A 23 -10.58 15.24 3.39
N LEU A 24 -10.11 16.37 3.93
CA LEU A 24 -8.69 16.65 4.13
C LEU A 24 -8.03 15.40 4.72
N TYR A 25 -6.90 14.95 4.17
CA TYR A 25 -6.16 13.85 4.76
C TYR A 25 -5.91 14.15 6.24
N ASP A 26 -6.54 13.37 7.12
CA ASP A 26 -6.42 13.47 8.57
C ASP A 26 -6.22 12.06 9.12
N VAL A 27 -5.05 11.78 9.70
CA VAL A 27 -4.77 10.46 10.29
C VAL A 27 -5.64 10.15 11.52
N ASN A 28 -6.34 11.15 12.08
CA ASN A 28 -7.31 10.95 13.16
C ASN A 28 -8.67 10.48 12.64
N ASP A 29 -8.96 10.70 11.35
CA ASP A 29 -10.12 10.10 10.70
C ASP A 29 -9.98 8.56 10.77
N PRO A 30 -11.00 7.84 11.28
CA PRO A 30 -10.93 6.38 11.43
C PRO A 30 -10.64 5.63 10.13
N ASP A 31 -11.15 6.09 9.00
CA ASP A 31 -11.00 5.44 7.70
C ASP A 31 -9.60 5.70 7.14
N VAL A 32 -9.08 6.92 7.26
CA VAL A 32 -7.68 7.23 6.90
C VAL A 32 -6.71 6.44 7.77
N ARG A 33 -6.97 6.36 9.09
CA ARG A 33 -6.14 5.58 10.01
C ARG A 33 -6.12 4.09 9.64
N ALA A 34 -7.28 3.51 9.33
CA ALA A 34 -7.36 2.13 8.89
C ALA A 34 -6.57 1.91 7.60
N MET A 35 -6.68 2.84 6.64
CA MET A 35 -5.94 2.79 5.38
C MET A 35 -4.42 2.84 5.58
N VAL A 36 -3.93 3.68 6.51
CA VAL A 36 -2.50 3.74 6.87
C VAL A 36 -2.03 2.41 7.47
N ILE A 37 -2.79 1.86 8.43
CA ILE A 37 -2.46 0.59 9.09
C ILE A 37 -2.41 -0.55 8.07
N ASP A 38 -3.44 -0.67 7.23
CA ASP A 38 -3.51 -1.71 6.21
C ASP A 38 -2.42 -1.53 5.15
N GLY A 39 -2.11 -0.29 4.78
CA GLY A 39 -1.00 0.05 3.89
C GLY A 39 0.36 -0.36 4.47
N GLN A 40 0.62 -0.05 5.74
CA GLN A 40 1.86 -0.46 6.43
C GLN A 40 1.98 -1.98 6.51
N LYS A 41 0.89 -2.67 6.87
CA LYS A 41 0.87 -4.12 6.92
C LYS A 41 1.13 -4.75 5.55
N LEU A 42 0.49 -4.23 4.51
CA LEU A 42 0.69 -4.73 3.15
C LEU A 42 2.11 -4.47 2.64
N MET A 43 2.71 -3.32 3.00
CA MET A 43 4.12 -3.05 2.72
C MET A 43 5.03 -4.07 3.41
N HIS A 44 4.76 -4.37 4.68
CA HIS A 44 5.52 -5.35 5.46
C HIS A 44 5.44 -6.76 4.88
N ASP A 45 4.22 -7.22 4.59
CA ASP A 45 4.00 -8.53 3.97
C ASP A 45 4.70 -8.61 2.60
N CYS A 46 4.69 -7.52 1.83
CA CYS A 46 5.38 -7.44 0.55
C CYS A 46 6.90 -7.48 0.70
N ALA A 47 7.46 -6.78 1.69
CA ALA A 47 8.89 -6.78 1.99
C ALA A 47 9.37 -8.18 2.37
N ILE A 48 8.66 -8.87 3.28
CA ILE A 48 8.92 -10.26 3.65
C ILE A 48 8.88 -11.16 2.41
N ALA A 49 7.83 -11.03 1.58
CA ALA A 49 7.68 -11.87 0.40
C ALA A 49 8.73 -11.64 -0.70
N ASN A 50 9.48 -10.54 -0.64
CA ASN A 50 10.60 -10.22 -1.53
C ASN A 50 11.98 -10.40 -0.87
N ASP A 51 12.03 -10.90 0.36
CA ASP A 51 13.25 -11.00 1.17
C ASP A 51 13.98 -9.66 1.33
N TYR A 52 13.24 -8.55 1.41
CA TYR A 52 13.82 -7.25 1.72
C TYR A 52 14.20 -7.21 3.20
N ILE A 53 15.49 -6.99 3.48
CA ILE A 53 16.03 -6.92 4.85
C ILE A 53 15.52 -5.67 5.57
N ASP A 54 15.37 -4.58 4.82
CA ASP A 54 14.95 -3.29 5.34
C ASP A 54 13.48 -3.02 4.97
N ASP A 55 12.66 -2.84 6.01
CA ASP A 55 11.31 -2.29 5.91
C ASP A 55 11.15 -1.18 6.96
N PRO A 56 11.59 0.05 6.63
CA PRO A 56 11.50 1.16 7.58
C PRO A 56 10.04 1.51 7.90
N TRP A 57 9.12 1.27 6.97
CA TRP A 57 7.71 1.62 7.10
C TRP A 57 7.04 0.89 8.25
N TRP A 58 7.42 -0.35 8.53
CA TRP A 58 6.88 -1.13 9.64
C TRP A 58 7.24 -0.60 11.03
N THR A 59 8.34 0.13 11.14
CA THR A 59 8.80 0.71 12.42
C THR A 59 8.19 2.08 12.72
N LEU A 60 7.59 2.72 11.73
CA LEU A 60 6.93 4.00 11.90
C LEU A 60 5.63 3.84 12.69
N ASN A 61 5.44 4.70 13.69
CA ASN A 61 4.14 4.84 14.35
C ASN A 61 3.17 5.67 13.51
N LEU A 62 1.88 5.64 13.87
CA LEU A 62 0.83 6.38 13.16
C LEU A 62 1.07 7.90 13.12
N GLY A 63 1.75 8.47 14.12
CA GLY A 63 2.08 9.90 14.15
C GLY A 63 3.02 10.32 13.00
N ALA A 64 3.88 9.41 12.53
CA ALA A 64 4.70 9.67 11.34
C ALA A 64 3.86 9.90 10.07
N PHE A 65 2.64 9.36 10.03
CA PHE A 65 1.71 9.51 8.92
C PHE A 65 0.79 10.72 9.07
N GLU A 66 0.94 11.59 10.06
CA GLU A 66 0.26 12.90 10.06
C GLU A 66 0.60 13.69 8.79
N GLU A 67 1.83 13.54 8.30
CA GLU A 67 2.24 14.10 7.03
C GLU A 67 1.79 13.22 5.85
N LYS A 68 0.81 13.70 5.07
CA LYS A 68 0.33 13.03 3.84
C LYS A 68 1.45 12.54 2.91
N ARG A 69 2.58 13.28 2.84
CA ARG A 69 3.72 12.89 2.01
C ARG A 69 4.36 11.58 2.45
N VAL A 70 4.38 11.26 3.74
CA VAL A 70 4.95 10.02 4.28
C VAL A 70 4.10 8.84 3.84
N TYR A 71 2.77 8.98 3.96
CA TYR A 71 1.83 7.98 3.45
C TYR A 71 1.97 7.76 1.93
N HIS A 72 2.05 8.84 1.15
CA HIS A 72 2.26 8.75 -0.30
C HIS A 72 3.59 8.08 -0.68
N SER A 73 4.67 8.36 0.07
CA SER A 73 5.97 7.71 -0.15
C SER A 73 5.90 6.21 0.12
N MET A 74 5.27 5.80 1.22
CA MET A 74 5.04 4.38 1.54
C MET A 74 4.27 3.69 0.41
N LEU A 75 3.16 4.28 -0.06
CA LEU A 75 2.39 3.70 -1.15
C LEU A 75 3.19 3.59 -2.45
N SER A 76 4.04 4.57 -2.74
CA SER A 76 4.90 4.53 -3.93
C SER A 76 5.88 3.36 -3.85
N GLU A 77 6.53 3.15 -2.70
CA GLU A 77 7.42 2.01 -2.48
C GLU A 77 6.68 0.66 -2.47
N LEU A 78 5.46 0.63 -1.92
CA LEU A 78 4.60 -0.54 -1.97
C LEU A 78 4.30 -0.94 -3.43
N VAL A 79 4.02 0.01 -4.32
CA VAL A 79 3.82 -0.29 -5.74
C VAL A 79 5.06 -0.92 -6.36
N PHE A 80 6.26 -0.40 -6.05
CA PHE A 80 7.52 -1.01 -6.51
C PHE A 80 7.71 -2.42 -5.94
N CYS A 81 7.42 -2.61 -4.65
CA CYS A 81 7.52 -3.90 -3.98
C CYS A 81 6.58 -4.95 -4.60
N LEU A 82 5.31 -4.58 -4.86
CA LEU A 82 4.34 -5.46 -5.50
C LEU A 82 4.74 -5.80 -6.93
N ASN A 83 5.30 -4.84 -7.68
CA ASN A 83 5.83 -5.11 -9.01
C ASN A 83 7.00 -6.11 -8.97
N ALA A 84 7.92 -5.96 -8.01
CA ALA A 84 9.02 -6.92 -7.83
C ALA A 84 8.50 -8.33 -7.48
N PHE A 85 7.51 -8.40 -6.58
CA PHE A 85 6.86 -9.65 -6.18
C PHE A 85 6.24 -10.38 -7.38
N LEU A 86 5.55 -9.63 -8.24
CA LEU A 86 4.89 -10.17 -9.44
C LEU A 86 5.91 -10.59 -10.49
N GLN A 87 6.94 -9.79 -10.74
CA GLN A 87 8.00 -10.10 -11.70
C GLN A 87 8.74 -11.40 -11.33
N ARG A 88 9.12 -11.58 -10.07
CA ARG A 88 9.77 -12.81 -9.59
C ARG A 88 8.91 -14.05 -9.82
N ARG A 89 7.59 -13.95 -9.67
CA ARG A 89 6.65 -15.07 -9.88
C ARG A 89 6.25 -15.29 -11.33
N GLN A 90 6.30 -14.26 -12.18
CA GLN A 90 6.16 -14.44 -13.63
C GLN A 90 7.39 -15.09 -14.26
N GLN A 91 8.56 -14.93 -13.64
CA GLN A 91 9.81 -15.58 -14.04
C GLN A 91 10.06 -16.93 -13.37
N ALA A 92 9.28 -17.27 -12.33
CA ALA A 92 9.37 -18.57 -11.68
C ALA A 92 8.89 -19.66 -12.67
N PRO A 93 9.72 -20.68 -12.96
CA PRO A 93 9.39 -21.75 -13.90
C PRO A 93 8.24 -22.65 -13.42
#